data_AF-A0A3D9C8U5-F1
#
_entry.id   AF-A0A3D9C8U5-F1
#
_cell.length_a   1.000
_cell.length_b   1.000
_cell.length_c   1.000
_cell.angle_alpha   90.00
_cell.angle_beta   90.00
_cell.angle_gamma   90.00
#
_symmetry.space_group_name_H-M   'P 1'
#
loop_
_entity.id
_entity.type
_entity.pdbx_description
1 polymer ?
#
loop_
_entity_poly.entity_id
_entity_poly.type
_entity_poly.pdbx_seq_one_letter_code
_entity_poly.pdbx_strand_id
1 'polypeptide(L)'
;MKSLRITLGVAAIALGTFTAFSFAPAKVDSKVTTGIRYVNPNGSMGDAYDPSNHPCEGEGDLCAQEYTLETQQPTEENKIFGVRRP
;
A
#
# COMPACT_ATOMS: atom_id res chain seq x y z
N MET A 1 -49.73 -2.99 -38.14
CA MET A 1 -48.93 -4.09 -37.55
C MET A 1 -47.56 -4.11 -38.20
N LYS A 2 -46.52 -3.59 -37.54
CA LYS A 2 -45.13 -3.64 -38.04
C LYS A 2 -44.18 -3.92 -36.87
N SER A 3 -43.56 -5.08 -36.94
CA SER A 3 -42.79 -5.73 -35.89
C SER A 3 -41.44 -5.06 -35.69
N LEU A 4 -41.19 -4.52 -34.51
CA LEU A 4 -39.87 -4.00 -34.13
C LEU A 4 -39.02 -5.19 -33.68
N ARG A 5 -38.19 -5.70 -34.59
CA ARG A 5 -37.17 -6.71 -34.27
C ARG A 5 -36.07 -5.99 -33.49
N ILE A 6 -36.13 -6.08 -32.16
CA ILE A 6 -35.03 -5.70 -31.27
C ILE A 6 -33.95 -6.76 -31.48
N THR A 7 -33.06 -6.49 -32.42
CA THR A 7 -31.80 -7.23 -32.58
C THR A 7 -31.00 -6.91 -31.32
N LEU A 8 -31.14 -7.79 -30.32
CA LEU A 8 -30.45 -7.78 -29.04
C LEU A 8 -28.96 -8.06 -29.32
N GLY A 9 -28.29 -7.03 -29.85
CA GLY A 9 -26.86 -7.01 -30.08
C GLY A 9 -26.16 -6.99 -28.74
N VAL A 10 -25.51 -8.11 -28.46
CA VAL A 10 -24.68 -8.39 -27.29
C VAL A 10 -23.72 -7.24 -27.05
N ALA A 11 -24.07 -6.34 -26.12
CA ALA A 11 -23.09 -5.59 -25.36
C ALA A 11 -22.87 -6.38 -24.08
N ALA A 12 -21.99 -7.38 -24.17
CA ALA A 12 -21.32 -7.92 -23.01
C ALA A 12 -20.49 -6.78 -22.43
N ILE A 13 -21.12 -5.96 -21.58
CA ILE A 13 -20.39 -5.06 -20.71
C ILE A 13 -19.75 -6.00 -19.69
N ALA A 14 -18.57 -6.50 -20.05
CA ALA A 14 -17.57 -6.90 -19.09
C ALA A 14 -17.28 -5.63 -18.29
N LEU A 15 -18.12 -5.35 -17.30
CA LEU A 15 -17.72 -4.55 -16.16
C LEU A 15 -16.58 -5.35 -15.58
N GLY A 16 -15.37 -5.01 -16.04
CA GLY A 16 -14.12 -5.35 -15.41
C GLY A 16 -14.26 -4.85 -13.99
N THR A 17 -14.78 -5.72 -13.14
CA THR A 17 -14.63 -5.61 -11.71
C THR A 17 -13.13 -5.66 -11.54
N PHE A 18 -12.52 -4.48 -11.47
CA PHE A 18 -11.43 -4.27 -10.56
C PHE A 18 -12.02 -4.62 -9.19
N THR A 19 -12.06 -5.92 -8.89
CA THR A 19 -11.94 -6.38 -7.52
C THR A 19 -10.64 -5.75 -7.10
N ALA A 20 -10.76 -4.59 -6.45
CA ALA A 20 -9.74 -4.10 -5.58
C ALA A 20 -9.30 -5.34 -4.80
N PHE A 21 -8.03 -5.72 -4.96
CA PHE A 21 -7.35 -6.50 -3.95
C PHE A 21 -7.35 -5.61 -2.71
N SER A 22 -8.52 -5.54 -2.06
CA SER A 22 -8.67 -5.14 -0.70
C SER A 22 -8.07 -6.32 0.03
N PHE A 23 -6.74 -6.30 0.14
CA PHE A 23 -6.03 -6.99 1.18
C PHE A 23 -6.56 -6.40 2.49
N ALA A 24 -7.79 -6.76 2.87
CA ALA A 24 -8.19 -6.75 4.25
C ALA A 24 -7.10 -7.60 4.92
N PRO A 25 -6.28 -7.03 5.82
CA PRO A 25 -5.22 -7.77 6.45
C PRO A 25 -5.94 -8.80 7.31
N ALA A 26 -6.09 -10.00 6.74
CA ALA A 26 -6.45 -11.17 7.50
C ALA A 26 -5.43 -11.18 8.64
N LYS A 27 -5.94 -11.19 9.86
CA LYS A 27 -5.16 -11.44 11.05
C LYS A 27 -4.58 -12.85 10.89
N VAL A 28 -3.45 -12.95 10.22
CA VAL A 28 -2.64 -14.14 10.12
C VAL A 28 -1.41 -13.82 10.91
N ASP A 29 -1.23 -14.53 12.03
CA ASP A 29 0.05 -14.87 12.63
C ASP A 29 1.17 -14.92 11.58
N SER A 30 1.76 -13.77 11.26
CA SER A 30 2.87 -13.67 10.33
C SER A 30 4.12 -13.61 11.17
N LYS A 31 4.94 -14.65 11.06
CA LYS A 31 6.35 -14.59 11.40
C LYS A 31 6.99 -13.39 10.68
N VAL A 32 6.93 -12.20 11.26
CA VAL A 32 7.67 -10.96 10.96
C VAL A 32 8.15 -10.86 9.49
N THR A 33 7.25 -10.93 8.52
CA THR A 33 7.59 -10.71 7.09
C THR A 33 7.63 -9.22 6.77
N THR A 34 7.04 -8.37 7.59
CA THR A 34 7.00 -6.92 7.43
C THR A 34 7.61 -6.21 8.64
N GLY A 35 8.09 -4.98 8.45
CA GLY A 35 8.59 -4.14 9.53
C GLY A 35 8.72 -2.68 9.12
N ILE A 36 8.57 -1.78 10.11
CA ILE A 36 8.69 -0.34 9.90
C ILE A 36 10.17 0.04 9.79
N ARG A 37 10.52 0.74 8.71
CA ARG A 37 11.89 1.16 8.38
C ARG A 37 11.88 2.63 7.95
N TYR A 38 12.99 3.32 8.14
CA TYR A 38 13.15 4.66 7.60
C TYR A 38 13.12 4.64 6.07
N VAL A 39 12.66 5.73 5.47
CA VAL A 39 12.71 5.92 4.02
C VAL A 39 13.99 6.65 3.67
N ASN A 40 14.81 6.04 2.82
CA ASN A 40 15.98 6.71 2.27
C ASN A 40 15.56 7.77 1.25
N PRO A 41 16.40 8.78 0.95
CA PRO A 41 16.08 9.82 -0.04
C PRO A 41 15.77 9.29 -1.45
N ASN A 42 16.24 8.09 -1.77
CA ASN A 42 15.96 7.40 -3.04
C ASN A 42 14.66 6.56 -3.01
N GLY A 43 13.87 6.63 -1.93
CA GLY A 43 12.64 5.88 -1.73
C GLY A 43 12.81 4.42 -1.28
N SER A 44 14.05 3.94 -1.17
CA SER A 44 14.35 2.58 -0.73
C SER A 44 14.21 2.40 0.79
N MET A 45 14.12 1.14 1.22
CA MET A 45 14.11 0.75 2.62
C MET A 45 15.44 1.12 3.30
N GLY A 46 15.36 1.91 4.36
CA GLY A 46 16.48 2.28 5.22
C GLY A 46 16.63 1.37 6.45
N ASP A 47 17.24 1.92 7.49
CA ASP A 47 17.44 1.23 8.75
C ASP A 47 16.11 0.92 9.46
N ALA A 48 16.15 0.00 10.43
CA ALA A 48 15.00 -0.29 11.27
C ALA A 48 14.55 0.98 12.01
N TYR A 49 13.24 1.21 12.05
CA TYR A 49 12.68 2.38 12.72
C TYR A 49 12.96 2.34 14.23
N ASP A 50 13.64 3.36 14.74
CA ASP A 50 13.95 3.53 16.16
C ASP A 50 13.36 4.85 16.67
N PRO A 51 12.09 4.85 17.09
CA PRO A 51 11.45 6.06 17.60
C PRO A 51 12.02 6.54 18.93
N SER A 52 12.81 5.73 19.64
CA SER A 52 13.35 6.11 20.95
C SER A 52 14.56 7.02 20.82
N ASN A 53 15.44 6.73 19.86
CA ASN A 53 16.63 7.53 19.60
C ASN A 53 16.45 8.50 18.43
N HIS A 54 15.67 8.14 17.41
CA HIS A 54 15.52 8.91 16.17
C HIS A 54 14.04 9.00 15.74
N PRO A 55 13.18 9.66 16.52
CA PRO A 55 11.77 9.78 16.17
C PRO A 55 11.58 10.55 14.85
N CYS A 56 10.54 10.16 14.10
CA CYS A 56 10.01 10.94 12.99
C CYS A 56 9.02 11.96 13.57
N GLU A 57 9.36 13.25 13.53
CA GLU A 57 8.54 14.30 14.15
C GLU A 57 8.22 15.46 13.19
N GLY A 58 7.09 16.10 13.46
CA GLY A 58 6.59 17.27 12.71
C GLY A 58 5.78 16.91 11.48
N GLU A 59 5.37 17.94 10.74
CA GLU A 59 4.76 17.80 9.42
C GLU A 59 5.87 17.83 8.37
N GLY A 60 5.85 16.89 7.43
CA GLY A 60 6.88 16.76 6.41
C GLY A 60 6.66 15.56 5.51
N ASP A 61 7.69 15.25 4.72
CA ASP A 61 7.70 14.10 3.82
C ASP A 61 7.64 12.77 4.59
N LEU A 62 7.53 11.68 3.85
CA LEU A 62 7.54 10.34 4.40
C LEU A 62 8.89 10.02 5.05
N CYS A 63 8.88 9.82 6.36
CA CYS A 63 10.09 9.59 7.17
C CYS A 63 10.35 8.10 7.40
N ALA A 64 9.31 7.34 7.70
CA ALA A 64 9.36 5.89 7.85
C ALA A 64 8.07 5.25 7.33
N GLN A 65 8.15 4.01 6.86
CA GLN A 65 6.96 3.24 6.48
C GLN A 65 7.21 1.76 6.67
N GLU A 66 6.16 0.97 6.58
CA GLU A 66 6.28 -0.47 6.61
C GLU A 66 6.77 -1.02 5.26
N TYR A 67 7.73 -1.95 5.35
CA TYR A 67 8.30 -2.66 4.22
C TYR A 67 8.18 -4.16 4.43
N THR A 68 8.04 -4.89 3.34
CA THR A 68 8.23 -6.35 3.32
C THR A 68 9.72 -6.64 3.42
N LEU A 69 10.15 -7.34 4.46
CA LEU A 69 11.57 -7.65 4.72
C LEU A 69 12.17 -8.60 3.68
N GLU A 70 11.34 -9.41 3.02
CA GLU A 70 11.77 -10.33 1.95
C GLU A 70 12.04 -9.61 0.62
N THR A 71 11.17 -8.67 0.23
CA THR A 71 11.24 -8.00 -1.09
C THR A 71 11.77 -6.57 -1.01
N GLN A 72 11.91 -6.02 0.20
CA GLN A 72 12.27 -4.62 0.47
C GLN A 72 11.33 -3.61 -0.20
N GLN A 73 10.12 -4.04 -0.55
CA GLN A 73 9.11 -3.18 -1.15
C GLN A 73 8.24 -2.54 -0.07
N PRO A 74 7.78 -1.29 -0.29
CA PRO A 74 6.78 -0.67 0.55
C PRO A 74 5.54 -1.56 0.60
N THR A 75 4.95 -1.73 1.78
CA THR A 75 3.61 -2.32 1.88
C THR A 75 2.51 -1.29 1.59
N GLU A 76 2.90 0.00 1.51
CA GLU A 76 2.02 1.17 1.46
C GLU A 76 1.13 1.36 2.71
N GLU A 77 1.31 0.51 3.71
CA GLU A 77 0.65 0.56 5.02
C GLU A 77 1.58 1.23 6.05
N ASN A 78 1.00 1.71 7.17
CA ASN A 78 1.73 2.25 8.32
C ASN A 78 2.82 3.29 7.97
N LYS A 79 2.41 4.37 7.31
CA LYS A 79 3.27 5.50 6.93
C LYS A 79 3.42 6.50 8.08
N ILE A 80 4.66 6.87 8.36
CA ILE A 80 5.04 7.85 9.38
C ILE A 80 5.68 9.04 8.67
N PHE A 81 5.02 10.19 8.77
CA PHE A 81 5.47 11.44 8.18
C PHE A 81 6.28 12.25 9.19
N GLY A 82 7.11 13.16 8.68
CA GLY A 82 7.90 14.07 9.47
C GLY A 82 9.37 14.07 9.05
N VAL A 83 10.25 14.47 9.96
CA VAL A 83 11.69 14.49 9.72
C VAL A 83 12.38 13.65 10.78
N ARG A 84 13.27 12.75 10.35
CA ARG A 84 14.09 11.93 11.26
C ARG A 84 14.96 12.84 12.10
N ARG A 85 14.77 12.81 13.42
CA ARG A 85 15.62 13.55 14.36
C ARG A 85 16.94 12.80 14.63
N PRO A 86 18.06 13.54 14.76
CA PRO A 86 19.36 12.96 15.11
C PRO A 86 19.40 12.52 16.57
#